data_AF-A0A0E3K9X4-F1
#
_entry.id   AF-A0A0E3K9X4-F1
#
_cell.length_a   1.000
_cell.length_b   1.000
_cell.length_c   1.000
_cell.angle_alpha   90.00
_cell.angle_beta   90.00
_cell.angle_gamma   90.00
#
_symmetry.space_group_name_H-M   'P 1'
#
loop_
_entity.id
_entity.type
_entity.pdbx_description
1 polymer ?
#
loop_
_entity_poly.entity_id
_entity_poly.type
_entity_poly.pdbx_seq_one_letter_code
_entity_poly.pdbx_strand_id
1 'polypeptide(L)'
;MVQILHISDTHLGKRQYSLVEREKDIYDIFSQLVDIAIKEHVDVIIHSGDLFDVSSPTTNALVMAIKILKRLKDVNIPFLSIPGDHDTPKRKGYLIPHNILSELDLIKILNYEKPYIIKGIEVYGIPHIPTVSKSILVSALSALRPKSSRSILLLHQGVKQILPYDGSWQMELGSLPKGFGYYALGHIHTRWRLTQDDGSVIAIAGSPDIMREEEIEGYEKFGKGAYLIDFSKDLPILSTINITVRPQKVVTINTKNIKKDILTIRDDLIEHNKSENNKPILHIIVEGERMRKDLLYKELLPLNDVALYYRIYKDETTQTVDNLSYTLPRDKGLDKIIIEYLTKYEKFSEDEANLILQMIKNVESDEIVNEILKKLTGVNL
;
A
#
# COMPACT_ATOMS: atom_id res chain seq x y z
N MET A 1 -25.93 -15.46 16.15
CA MET A 1 -24.49 -15.20 15.94
C MET A 1 -24.27 -15.02 14.46
N VAL A 2 -23.59 -13.95 14.05
CA VAL A 2 -23.22 -13.72 12.64
C VAL A 2 -21.72 -13.51 12.58
N GLN A 3 -21.03 -14.32 11.79
CA GLN A 3 -19.57 -14.29 11.60
C GLN A 3 -19.25 -13.70 10.22
N ILE A 4 -18.35 -12.73 10.16
CA ILE A 4 -18.03 -12.02 8.93
C ILE A 4 -16.52 -11.94 8.77
N LEU A 5 -15.99 -12.32 7.61
CA LEU A 5 -14.57 -12.13 7.29
C LEU A 5 -14.39 -10.83 6.51
N HIS A 6 -13.61 -9.90 7.05
CA HIS A 6 -13.24 -8.64 6.39
C HIS A 6 -11.84 -8.74 5.78
N ILE A 7 -11.80 -8.62 4.46
CA ILE A 7 -10.60 -8.60 3.62
C ILE A 7 -10.55 -7.25 2.89
N SER A 8 -9.36 -6.78 2.52
CA SER A 8 -9.18 -5.58 1.69
C SER A 8 -7.95 -5.72 0.81
N ASP A 9 -7.82 -4.88 -0.22
CA ASP A 9 -6.57 -4.62 -0.94
C ASP A 9 -5.85 -5.91 -1.38
N THR A 10 -6.58 -6.85 -1.99
CA THR A 10 -6.03 -8.15 -2.42
C THR A 10 -5.10 -7.99 -3.62
N HIS A 11 -5.39 -7.06 -4.53
CA HIS A 11 -4.56 -6.78 -5.72
C HIS A 11 -4.31 -8.00 -6.62
N LEU A 12 -5.36 -8.78 -6.93
CA LEU A 12 -5.26 -9.92 -7.84
C LEU A 12 -4.67 -9.51 -9.20
N GLY A 13 -3.68 -10.26 -9.67
CA GLY A 13 -2.94 -9.94 -10.89
C GLY A 13 -1.67 -9.12 -10.67
N LYS A 14 -1.37 -8.68 -9.44
CA LYS A 14 -0.14 -7.98 -9.13
C LYS A 14 1.06 -8.89 -9.37
N ARG A 15 1.97 -8.47 -10.25
CA ARG A 15 3.24 -9.15 -10.50
C ARG A 15 4.41 -8.34 -9.97
N GLN A 16 4.56 -8.33 -8.64
CA GLN A 16 5.61 -7.56 -7.97
C GLN A 16 7.01 -7.98 -8.49
N TYR A 17 7.84 -7.00 -8.86
CA TYR A 17 9.17 -7.20 -9.46
C TYR A 17 9.18 -8.03 -10.76
N SER A 18 8.03 -8.12 -11.45
CA SER A 18 7.82 -8.96 -12.64
C SER A 18 8.02 -10.47 -12.39
N LEU A 19 7.93 -10.92 -11.14
CA LEU A 19 8.11 -12.32 -10.75
C LEU A 19 6.77 -13.07 -10.82
N VAL A 20 6.76 -14.24 -11.46
CA VAL A 20 5.57 -15.10 -11.57
C VAL A 20 5.16 -15.63 -10.21
N GLU A 21 6.16 -15.94 -9.39
CA GLU A 21 6.03 -16.45 -8.03
C GLU A 21 5.28 -15.46 -7.15
N ARG A 22 5.52 -14.14 -7.33
CA ARG A 22 4.82 -13.10 -6.57
C ARG A 22 3.36 -12.97 -6.96
N GLU A 23 3.04 -13.10 -8.25
CA GLU A 23 1.64 -13.16 -8.70
C GLU A 23 0.94 -14.40 -8.14
N LYS A 24 1.63 -15.55 -8.12
CA LYS A 24 1.12 -16.79 -7.54
C LYS A 24 0.89 -16.69 -6.04
N ASP A 25 1.82 -16.09 -5.29
CA ASP A 25 1.68 -15.90 -3.84
C ASP A 25 0.38 -15.16 -3.49
N ILE A 26 0.03 -14.13 -4.27
CA ILE A 26 -1.20 -13.35 -4.07
C ILE A 26 -2.46 -14.20 -4.32
N TYR A 27 -2.45 -15.04 -5.36
CA TYR A 27 -3.55 -15.98 -5.59
C TYR A 27 -3.67 -17.03 -4.49
N ASP A 28 -2.55 -17.58 -4.03
CA ASP A 28 -2.52 -18.59 -2.97
C ASP A 28 -3.00 -17.98 -1.65
N ILE A 29 -2.58 -16.75 -1.33
CA ILE A 29 -3.03 -15.99 -0.15
C ILE A 29 -4.54 -15.74 -0.21
N PHE A 30 -5.07 -15.30 -1.35
CA PHE A 30 -6.51 -15.10 -1.49
C PHE A 30 -7.29 -16.42 -1.37
N SER A 31 -6.76 -17.49 -1.95
CA SER A 31 -7.33 -18.83 -1.80
C SER A 31 -7.31 -19.31 -0.34
N GLN A 32 -6.24 -19.03 0.40
CA GLN A 32 -6.11 -19.36 1.83
C GLN A 32 -7.13 -18.59 2.68
N LEU A 33 -7.35 -17.31 2.40
CA LEU A 33 -8.38 -16.53 3.10
C LEU A 33 -9.79 -17.08 2.84
N VAL A 34 -10.05 -17.57 1.61
CA VAL A 34 -11.28 -18.30 1.29
C VAL A 34 -11.36 -19.64 2.03
N ASP A 35 -10.26 -20.38 2.15
CA ASP A 35 -10.22 -21.62 2.96
C ASP A 35 -10.60 -21.34 4.41
N ILE A 36 -10.03 -20.28 4.98
CA ILE A 36 -10.31 -19.85 6.35
C ILE A 36 -11.78 -19.47 6.48
N ALA A 37 -12.33 -18.68 5.55
CA ALA A 37 -13.75 -18.31 5.58
C ALA A 37 -14.67 -19.55 5.62
N ILE A 38 -14.39 -20.55 4.78
CA ILE A 38 -15.15 -21.80 4.71
C ILE A 38 -15.00 -22.60 6.02
N LYS A 39 -13.76 -22.73 6.52
CA LYS A 39 -13.44 -23.48 7.74
C LYS A 39 -14.07 -22.85 8.98
N GLU A 40 -14.04 -21.53 9.09
CA GLU A 40 -14.63 -20.78 10.21
C GLU A 40 -16.15 -20.62 10.07
N HIS A 41 -16.75 -21.20 9.02
CA HIS A 41 -18.19 -21.14 8.74
C HIS A 41 -18.75 -19.70 8.76
N VAL A 42 -18.03 -18.76 8.15
CA VAL A 42 -18.47 -17.37 8.12
C VAL A 42 -19.75 -17.23 7.30
N ASP A 43 -20.62 -16.31 7.71
CA ASP A 43 -21.89 -16.06 7.04
C ASP A 43 -21.74 -15.22 5.78
N VAL A 44 -20.66 -14.44 5.69
CA VAL A 44 -20.37 -13.56 4.56
C VAL A 44 -18.91 -13.10 4.60
N ILE A 45 -18.33 -12.90 3.43
CA ILE A 45 -17.08 -12.16 3.26
C ILE A 45 -17.40 -10.74 2.81
N ILE A 46 -16.76 -9.75 3.42
CA ILE A 46 -16.80 -8.36 2.98
C ILE A 46 -15.42 -7.93 2.48
N HIS A 47 -15.35 -7.33 1.29
CA HIS A 47 -14.12 -6.85 0.66
C HIS A 47 -14.17 -5.34 0.42
N SER A 48 -13.38 -4.58 1.17
CA SER A 48 -13.41 -3.10 1.17
C SER A 48 -12.60 -2.44 0.05
N GLY A 49 -12.56 -3.08 -1.13
CA GLY A 49 -12.00 -2.53 -2.38
C GLY A 49 -10.58 -2.99 -2.72
N ASP A 50 -10.15 -2.70 -3.94
CA ASP A 50 -8.91 -3.14 -4.58
C ASP A 50 -8.79 -4.68 -4.63
N LEU A 51 -9.83 -5.32 -5.19
CA LEU A 51 -9.80 -6.76 -5.43
C LEU A 51 -8.78 -7.10 -6.51
N PHE A 52 -8.66 -6.28 -7.55
CA PHE A 52 -7.71 -6.42 -8.64
C PHE A 52 -6.64 -5.31 -8.59
N ASP A 53 -5.41 -5.61 -9.03
CA ASP A 53 -4.32 -4.62 -9.09
C ASP A 53 -4.54 -3.56 -10.19
N VAL A 54 -5.37 -3.85 -11.18
CA VAL A 54 -5.69 -2.92 -12.27
C VAL A 54 -7.13 -3.11 -12.76
N SER A 55 -7.73 -2.02 -13.25
CA SER A 55 -9.12 -2.01 -13.72
C SER A 55 -9.37 -2.84 -14.97
N SER A 56 -8.30 -3.19 -15.71
CA SER A 56 -8.32 -4.16 -16.79
C SER A 56 -7.41 -5.35 -16.41
N PRO A 57 -7.88 -6.26 -15.53
CA PRO A 57 -7.07 -7.36 -15.04
C PRO A 57 -6.72 -8.34 -16.16
N THR A 58 -5.61 -9.06 -16.00
CA THR A 58 -5.21 -10.10 -16.94
C THR A 58 -6.23 -11.23 -16.96
N THR A 59 -6.28 -11.98 -18.07
CA THR A 59 -7.10 -13.19 -18.15
C THR A 59 -6.78 -14.18 -17.03
N ASN A 60 -5.49 -14.29 -16.66
CA ASN A 60 -5.07 -15.16 -15.55
C ASN A 60 -5.69 -14.71 -14.21
N ALA A 61 -5.62 -13.42 -13.89
CA ALA A 61 -6.20 -12.87 -12.66
C ALA A 61 -7.71 -13.09 -12.59
N LEU A 62 -8.42 -12.88 -13.71
CA LEU A 62 -9.87 -13.15 -13.79
C LEU A 62 -10.20 -14.63 -13.61
N VAL A 63 -9.48 -15.53 -14.28
CA VAL A 63 -9.69 -16.98 -14.15
C VAL A 63 -9.42 -17.44 -12.72
N MET A 64 -8.37 -16.93 -12.07
CA MET A 64 -8.06 -17.26 -10.68
C MET A 64 -9.11 -16.72 -9.71
N ALA A 65 -9.56 -15.46 -9.89
CA ALA A 65 -10.66 -14.89 -9.11
C ALA A 65 -11.93 -15.76 -9.22
N ILE A 66 -12.33 -16.13 -10.44
CA ILE A 66 -13.50 -16.99 -10.70
C ILE A 66 -13.35 -18.34 -10.00
N LYS A 67 -12.20 -19.00 -10.16
CA LYS A 67 -11.94 -20.32 -9.56
C LYS A 67 -12.02 -20.26 -8.03
N ILE A 68 -11.41 -19.26 -7.41
CA ILE A 68 -11.37 -19.13 -5.95
C ILE A 68 -12.76 -18.79 -5.41
N LEU A 69 -13.44 -17.80 -6.00
CA LEU A 69 -14.77 -17.36 -5.53
C LEU A 69 -15.87 -18.40 -5.76
N LYS A 70 -15.76 -19.23 -6.80
CA LYS A 70 -16.74 -20.31 -7.05
C LYS A 70 -16.86 -21.26 -5.85
N ARG A 71 -15.76 -21.48 -5.12
CA ARG A 71 -15.72 -22.34 -3.93
C ARG A 71 -16.63 -21.81 -2.82
N LEU A 72 -16.72 -20.49 -2.67
CA LEU A 72 -17.64 -19.84 -1.72
C LEU A 72 -19.10 -20.05 -2.15
N LYS A 73 -19.38 -19.91 -3.45
CA LYS A 73 -20.71 -20.16 -4.03
C LYS A 73 -21.17 -21.60 -3.77
N ASP A 74 -20.28 -22.58 -3.95
CA ASP A 74 -20.59 -23.99 -3.74
C ASP A 74 -20.99 -24.32 -2.28
N VAL A 75 -20.57 -23.50 -1.31
CA VAL A 75 -20.96 -23.61 0.11
C VAL A 75 -21.90 -22.49 0.60
N ASN A 76 -22.47 -21.70 -0.32
CA ASN A 76 -23.41 -20.61 -0.05
C ASN A 76 -22.88 -19.49 0.87
N ILE A 77 -21.58 -19.17 0.81
CA ILE A 77 -21.01 -18.00 1.48
C ILE A 77 -21.00 -16.82 0.49
N PRO A 78 -21.81 -15.77 0.69
CA PRO A 78 -21.78 -14.60 -0.18
C PRO A 78 -20.48 -13.80 -0.01
N PHE A 79 -20.01 -13.22 -1.12
CA PHE A 79 -18.89 -12.28 -1.15
C PHE A 79 -19.40 -10.89 -1.54
N LEU A 80 -19.36 -9.95 -0.61
CA LEU A 80 -19.79 -8.57 -0.82
C LEU A 80 -18.56 -7.71 -1.08
N SER A 81 -18.55 -6.90 -2.14
CA SER A 81 -17.41 -6.05 -2.46
C SER A 81 -17.86 -4.67 -2.90
N ILE A 82 -17.05 -3.67 -2.56
CA ILE A 82 -17.02 -2.40 -3.28
C ILE A 82 -15.81 -2.39 -4.23
N PRO A 83 -15.85 -1.65 -5.36
CA PRO A 83 -14.66 -1.38 -6.15
C PRO A 83 -13.80 -0.30 -5.47
N GLY A 84 -12.48 -0.54 -5.45
CA GLY A 84 -11.48 0.44 -5.00
C GLY A 84 -10.99 1.33 -6.14
N ASP A 85 -9.85 2.00 -5.92
CA ASP A 85 -9.24 2.87 -6.94
C ASP A 85 -8.69 2.04 -8.11
N HIS A 86 -8.00 0.95 -7.80
CA HIS A 86 -7.38 0.09 -8.81
C HIS A 86 -8.43 -0.62 -9.65
N ASP A 87 -9.58 -0.97 -9.06
CA ASP A 87 -10.69 -1.63 -9.76
C ASP A 87 -11.41 -0.70 -10.76
N THR A 88 -11.33 0.63 -10.57
CA THR A 88 -12.19 1.60 -11.27
C THR A 88 -11.52 2.17 -12.52
N PRO A 89 -12.09 1.98 -13.73
CA PRO A 89 -11.58 2.61 -14.94
C PRO A 89 -11.60 4.14 -14.86
N LYS A 90 -10.50 4.78 -15.27
CA LYS A 90 -10.42 6.26 -15.36
C LYS A 90 -11.32 6.84 -16.46
N ARG A 91 -11.70 6.03 -17.45
CA ARG A 91 -12.59 6.43 -18.54
C ARG A 91 -14.04 6.17 -18.14
N LYS A 92 -14.88 7.22 -18.16
CA LYS A 92 -16.31 7.09 -17.89
C LYS A 92 -16.98 6.11 -18.85
N GLY A 93 -17.95 5.35 -18.35
CA GLY A 93 -18.75 4.40 -19.12
C GLY A 93 -18.10 3.02 -19.33
N TYR A 94 -16.88 2.80 -18.85
CA TYR A 94 -16.24 1.49 -18.86
C TYR A 94 -16.71 0.68 -17.65
N LEU A 95 -16.91 -0.62 -17.86
CA LEU A 95 -17.29 -1.56 -16.80
C LEU A 95 -16.11 -1.85 -15.87
N ILE A 96 -16.42 -2.11 -14.60
CA ILE A 96 -15.45 -2.58 -13.60
C ILE A 96 -15.31 -4.11 -13.71
N PRO A 97 -14.15 -4.70 -13.39
CA PRO A 97 -13.95 -6.15 -13.46
C PRO A 97 -14.92 -6.92 -12.55
N HIS A 98 -15.38 -6.28 -11.47
CA HIS A 98 -16.46 -6.78 -10.60
C HIS A 98 -17.74 -7.13 -11.36
N ASN A 99 -18.07 -6.44 -12.45
CA ASN A 99 -19.28 -6.74 -13.23
C ASN A 99 -19.25 -8.18 -13.75
N ILE A 100 -18.10 -8.66 -14.24
CA ILE A 100 -17.95 -10.05 -14.73
C ILE A 100 -18.23 -11.05 -13.62
N LEU A 101 -17.67 -10.82 -12.43
CA LEU A 101 -17.87 -11.69 -11.27
C LEU A 101 -19.32 -11.64 -10.76
N SER A 102 -19.97 -10.47 -10.84
CA SER A 102 -21.37 -10.29 -10.45
C SER A 102 -22.33 -11.00 -11.41
N GLU A 103 -22.08 -10.96 -12.73
CA GLU A 103 -22.88 -11.69 -13.73
C GLU A 103 -22.81 -13.21 -13.53
N LEU A 104 -21.66 -13.71 -13.03
CA LEU A 104 -21.49 -15.11 -12.65
C LEU A 104 -22.06 -15.44 -11.26
N ASP A 105 -22.63 -14.44 -10.57
CA ASP A 105 -23.16 -14.55 -9.21
C ASP A 105 -22.10 -15.09 -8.22
N LEU A 106 -20.87 -14.58 -8.37
CA LEU A 106 -19.73 -14.88 -7.50
C LEU A 106 -19.50 -13.78 -6.47
N ILE A 107 -19.89 -12.55 -6.78
CA ILE A 107 -19.85 -11.41 -5.86
C ILE A 107 -21.15 -10.62 -5.92
N LYS A 108 -21.44 -9.88 -4.85
CA LYS A 108 -22.45 -8.81 -4.86
C LYS A 108 -21.73 -7.47 -4.73
N ILE A 109 -21.93 -6.60 -5.71
CA ILE A 109 -21.39 -5.24 -5.68
C ILE A 109 -22.28 -4.38 -4.79
N LEU A 110 -21.70 -3.81 -3.74
CA LEU A 110 -22.44 -2.96 -2.81
C LEU A 110 -22.54 -1.52 -3.31
N ASN A 111 -23.62 -0.85 -2.90
CA ASN A 111 -23.79 0.58 -2.99
C ASN A 111 -24.30 1.13 -1.64
N TYR A 112 -24.36 2.45 -1.51
CA TYR A 112 -24.75 3.12 -0.28
C TYR A 112 -26.24 3.46 -0.22
N GLU A 113 -26.94 3.40 -1.36
CA GLU A 113 -28.37 3.73 -1.44
C GLU A 113 -29.24 2.63 -0.85
N LYS A 114 -28.84 1.36 -1.04
CA LYS A 114 -29.56 0.20 -0.52
C LYS A 114 -28.60 -0.79 0.15
N PRO A 115 -28.79 -1.10 1.45
CA PRO A 115 -27.95 -2.08 2.13
C PRO A 115 -28.25 -3.49 1.64
N TYR A 116 -27.22 -4.33 1.69
CA TYR A 116 -27.38 -5.78 1.70
C TYR A 116 -27.72 -6.25 3.12
N ILE A 117 -28.72 -7.12 3.27
CA ILE A 117 -29.14 -7.61 4.59
C ILE A 117 -28.68 -9.05 4.78
N ILE A 118 -27.83 -9.27 5.79
CA ILE A 118 -27.35 -10.61 6.18
C ILE A 118 -27.77 -10.89 7.63
N LYS A 119 -28.72 -11.81 7.82
CA LYS A 119 -29.20 -12.23 9.16
C LYS A 119 -29.52 -11.04 10.10
N GLY A 120 -30.17 -10.00 9.55
CA GLY A 120 -30.55 -8.79 10.28
C GLY A 120 -29.45 -7.71 10.42
N ILE A 121 -28.28 -7.90 9.82
CA ILE A 121 -27.20 -6.90 9.76
C ILE A 121 -27.29 -6.17 8.42
N GLU A 122 -27.24 -4.82 8.47
CA GLU A 122 -27.23 -3.97 7.28
C GLU A 122 -25.79 -3.72 6.82
N VAL A 123 -25.45 -4.06 5.58
CA VAL A 123 -24.13 -3.85 4.99
C VAL A 123 -24.23 -2.85 3.86
N TYR A 124 -23.63 -1.68 4.05
CA TYR A 124 -23.56 -0.60 3.08
C TYR A 124 -22.17 -0.54 2.47
N GLY A 125 -22.04 -0.01 1.26
CA GLY A 125 -20.75 0.17 0.61
C GLY A 125 -20.67 1.46 -0.19
N ILE A 126 -19.62 2.25 0.04
CA ILE A 126 -19.26 3.38 -0.81
C ILE A 126 -17.97 3.01 -1.56
N PRO A 127 -17.99 2.94 -2.90
CA PRO A 127 -16.79 2.68 -3.69
C PRO A 127 -15.76 3.79 -3.53
N HIS A 128 -14.54 3.59 -4.06
CA HIS A 128 -13.57 4.68 -4.12
C HIS A 128 -14.15 5.89 -4.87
N ILE A 129 -13.92 7.07 -4.31
CA ILE A 129 -14.34 8.35 -4.89
C ILE A 129 -13.06 9.20 -4.99
N PRO A 130 -12.62 9.60 -6.19
CA PRO A 130 -11.40 10.37 -6.35
C PRO A 130 -11.43 11.70 -5.57
N THR A 131 -10.25 12.20 -5.17
CA THR A 131 -10.10 13.45 -4.40
C THR A 131 -10.80 14.64 -5.05
N VAL A 132 -10.79 14.73 -6.39
CA VAL A 132 -11.47 15.78 -7.17
C VAL A 132 -13.01 15.76 -7.02
N SER A 133 -13.58 14.67 -6.53
CA SER A 133 -15.02 14.44 -6.36
C SER A 133 -15.43 14.28 -4.89
N LYS A 134 -14.63 14.81 -3.96
CA LYS A 134 -14.88 14.74 -2.51
C LYS A 134 -16.26 15.21 -2.07
N SER A 135 -16.88 16.18 -2.75
CA SER A 135 -18.25 16.63 -2.46
C SER A 135 -19.29 15.51 -2.62
N ILE A 136 -19.08 14.58 -3.54
CA ILE A 136 -19.94 13.40 -3.74
C ILE A 136 -19.81 12.46 -2.54
N LEU A 137 -18.59 12.22 -2.07
CA LEU A 137 -18.34 11.40 -0.88
C LEU A 137 -19.02 11.99 0.36
N VAL A 138 -18.87 13.31 0.59
CA VAL A 138 -19.54 14.00 1.71
C VAL A 138 -21.05 13.84 1.62
N SER A 139 -21.62 14.02 0.43
CA SER A 139 -23.06 13.84 0.20
C SER A 139 -23.51 12.41 0.52
N ALA A 140 -22.80 11.40 0.02
CA ALA A 140 -23.08 9.98 0.28
C ALA A 140 -23.00 9.65 1.78
N LEU A 141 -21.93 10.05 2.47
CA LEU A 141 -21.76 9.84 3.90
C LEU A 141 -22.89 10.50 4.70
N SER A 142 -23.26 11.74 4.34
CA SER A 142 -24.31 12.48 5.04
C SER A 142 -25.72 11.89 4.87
N ALA A 143 -25.97 11.13 3.79
CA ALA A 143 -27.26 10.50 3.52
C ALA A 143 -27.47 9.19 4.30
N LEU A 144 -26.39 8.55 4.77
CA LEU A 144 -26.45 7.24 5.41
C LEU A 144 -27.00 7.30 6.84
N ARG A 145 -28.06 6.55 7.11
CA ARG A 145 -28.63 6.35 8.45
C ARG A 145 -28.95 4.87 8.66
N PRO A 146 -28.10 4.11 9.36
CA PRO A 146 -28.39 2.71 9.66
C PRO A 146 -29.54 2.61 10.67
N LYS A 147 -30.30 1.51 10.65
CA LYS A 147 -31.40 1.29 11.59
C LYS A 147 -30.94 0.95 13.01
N SER A 148 -29.73 0.41 13.13
CA SER A 148 -29.13 0.03 14.41
C SER A 148 -27.61 -0.09 14.29
N SER A 149 -26.93 -0.25 15.42
CA SER A 149 -25.50 -0.58 15.49
C SER A 149 -25.15 -1.95 14.89
N ARG A 150 -26.14 -2.80 14.62
CA ARG A 150 -25.95 -4.03 13.83
C ARG A 150 -25.85 -3.70 12.34
N SER A 151 -24.87 -2.88 11.99
CA SER A 151 -24.66 -2.38 10.64
C SER A 151 -23.18 -2.15 10.37
N ILE A 152 -22.84 -2.24 9.08
CA ILE A 152 -21.49 -2.17 8.56
C ILE A 152 -21.46 -1.16 7.41
N LEU A 153 -20.44 -0.31 7.39
CA LEU A 153 -20.13 0.56 6.25
C LEU A 153 -18.76 0.19 5.66
N LEU A 154 -18.75 -0.26 4.41
CA LEU A 154 -17.52 -0.44 3.62
C LEU A 154 -17.14 0.87 2.93
N LEU A 155 -15.87 1.23 2.99
CA LEU A 155 -15.28 2.40 2.34
C LEU A 155 -13.90 2.06 1.79
N HIS A 156 -13.59 2.59 0.61
CA HIS A 156 -12.23 2.55 0.06
C HIS A 156 -11.74 3.98 -0.18
N GLN A 157 -11.27 4.62 0.88
CA GLN A 157 -10.89 6.05 0.87
C GLN A 157 -9.64 6.25 1.72
N GLY A 158 -8.76 7.15 1.30
CA GLY A 158 -7.71 7.69 2.13
C GLY A 158 -8.27 8.53 3.28
N VAL A 159 -7.70 8.32 4.47
CA VAL A 159 -8.11 8.95 5.72
C VAL A 159 -6.99 9.87 6.21
N LYS A 160 -7.29 11.16 6.42
CA LYS A 160 -6.30 12.19 6.78
C LYS A 160 -5.46 11.84 8.01
N GLN A 161 -6.07 11.26 9.03
CA GLN A 161 -5.41 10.88 10.28
C GLN A 161 -4.30 9.83 10.08
N ILE A 162 -4.34 9.11 8.96
CA ILE A 162 -3.42 8.01 8.63
C ILE A 162 -2.50 8.44 7.48
N LEU A 163 -3.05 9.15 6.49
CA LEU A 163 -2.35 9.71 5.35
C LEU A 163 -2.40 11.25 5.42
N PRO A 164 -1.50 11.89 6.17
CA PRO A 164 -1.57 13.33 6.45
C PRO A 164 -1.10 14.22 5.29
N TYR A 165 -0.63 13.62 4.18
CA TYR A 165 -0.10 14.37 3.04
C TYR A 165 -1.24 14.92 2.18
N ASP A 166 -1.11 16.16 1.71
CA ASP A 166 -2.12 16.79 0.87
C ASP A 166 -2.35 15.99 -0.42
N GLY A 167 -3.62 15.83 -0.80
CA GLY A 167 -4.04 15.06 -1.96
C GLY A 167 -4.11 13.53 -1.75
N SER A 168 -3.62 13.01 -0.63
CA SER A 168 -3.61 11.55 -0.34
C SER A 168 -4.82 11.03 0.44
N TRP A 169 -5.81 11.88 0.71
CA TRP A 169 -6.98 11.53 1.51
C TRP A 169 -8.25 12.22 1.01
N GLN A 170 -9.40 11.57 1.21
CA GLN A 170 -10.71 12.07 0.81
C GLN A 170 -11.60 12.39 2.01
N MET A 171 -11.32 11.81 3.17
CA MET A 171 -12.13 12.02 4.37
C MET A 171 -11.30 12.09 5.65
N GLU A 172 -11.94 12.63 6.69
CA GLU A 172 -11.44 12.57 8.07
C GLU A 172 -12.30 11.57 8.84
N LEU A 173 -11.74 10.90 9.87
CA LEU A 173 -12.51 9.94 10.68
C LEU A 173 -13.79 10.55 11.27
N GLY A 174 -13.76 11.82 11.68
CA GLY A 174 -14.92 12.52 12.21
C GLY A 174 -16.06 12.77 11.21
N SER A 175 -15.83 12.53 9.91
CA SER A 175 -16.85 12.63 8.87
C SER A 175 -17.65 11.33 8.67
N LEU A 176 -17.27 10.24 9.35
CA LEU A 176 -18.01 8.99 9.31
C LEU A 176 -19.44 9.18 9.87
N PRO A 177 -20.49 8.67 9.19
CA PRO A 177 -21.85 8.74 9.70
C PRO A 177 -21.97 7.93 10.98
N LYS A 178 -22.61 8.49 12.00
CA LYS A 178 -22.82 7.80 13.29
C LYS A 178 -23.85 6.67 13.19
N GLY A 179 -23.83 5.77 14.17
CA GLY A 179 -24.82 4.71 14.35
C GLY A 179 -24.44 3.37 13.70
N PHE A 180 -23.34 3.30 12.95
CA PHE A 180 -22.78 2.03 12.48
C PHE A 180 -22.00 1.35 13.60
N GLY A 181 -22.09 0.03 13.71
CA GLY A 181 -21.27 -0.73 14.66
C GLY A 181 -19.88 -1.03 14.13
N TYR A 182 -19.71 -1.13 12.81
CA TYR A 182 -18.43 -1.43 12.17
C TYR A 182 -18.20 -0.58 10.91
N TYR A 183 -16.99 -0.03 10.78
CA TYR A 183 -16.52 0.65 9.58
C TYR A 183 -15.36 -0.15 8.99
N ALA A 184 -15.58 -0.74 7.82
CA ALA A 184 -14.64 -1.57 7.08
C ALA A 184 -13.93 -0.70 6.03
N LEU A 185 -12.74 -0.21 6.36
CA LEU A 185 -11.94 0.66 5.49
C LEU A 185 -10.91 -0.16 4.70
N GLY A 186 -10.67 0.23 3.44
CA GLY A 186 -9.58 -0.24 2.58
C GLY A 186 -8.61 0.90 2.20
N HIS A 187 -7.81 0.71 1.14
CA HIS A 187 -6.84 1.65 0.55
C HIS A 187 -5.50 1.71 1.30
N ILE A 188 -5.52 1.61 2.62
CA ILE A 188 -4.31 1.55 3.44
C ILE A 188 -3.90 0.08 3.64
N HIS A 189 -2.68 -0.25 3.24
CA HIS A 189 -2.21 -1.65 3.24
C HIS A 189 -1.70 -2.16 4.60
N THR A 190 -1.45 -1.29 5.56
CA THR A 190 -1.08 -1.66 6.93
C THR A 190 -2.32 -1.73 7.79
N ARG A 191 -2.46 -2.82 8.56
CA ARG A 191 -3.55 -2.99 9.50
C ARG A 191 -3.63 -1.88 10.52
N TRP A 192 -4.84 -1.48 10.80
CA TRP A 192 -5.12 -0.48 11.82
C TRP A 192 -6.54 -0.63 12.34
N ARG A 193 -6.77 -0.38 13.62
CA ARG A 193 -8.10 -0.38 14.20
C ARG A 193 -8.23 0.63 15.33
N LEU A 194 -9.45 1.11 15.53
CA LEU A 194 -9.84 2.01 16.60
C LEU A 194 -11.24 1.62 17.10
N THR A 195 -11.39 1.43 18.41
CA THR A 195 -12.70 1.34 19.06
C THR A 195 -13.09 2.73 19.53
N GLN A 196 -14.26 3.20 19.13
CA GLN A 196 -14.78 4.51 19.49
C GLN A 196 -15.45 4.47 20.87
N ASP A 197 -15.73 5.64 21.46
CA ASP A 197 -16.35 5.76 22.78
C ASP A 197 -17.75 5.13 22.85
N ASP A 198 -18.47 5.09 21.74
CA ASP A 198 -19.78 4.42 21.61
C ASP A 198 -19.67 2.90 21.39
N GLY A 199 -18.44 2.36 21.41
CA GLY A 199 -18.12 0.95 21.23
C GLY A 199 -18.14 0.46 19.79
N SER A 200 -18.44 1.31 18.81
CA SER A 200 -18.27 0.98 17.39
C SER A 200 -16.80 0.86 17.02
N VAL A 201 -16.50 0.10 15.96
CA VAL A 201 -15.11 -0.20 15.57
C VAL A 201 -14.84 0.28 14.16
N ILE A 202 -13.76 1.03 13.99
CA ILE A 202 -13.19 1.39 12.70
C ILE A 202 -11.99 0.50 12.46
N ALA A 203 -11.93 -0.17 11.32
CA ALA A 203 -10.85 -1.10 11.02
C ALA A 203 -10.42 -1.04 9.56
N ILE A 204 -9.11 -1.08 9.36
CA ILE A 204 -8.42 -1.25 8.09
C ILE A 204 -7.82 -2.65 8.12
N ALA A 205 -8.33 -3.55 7.28
CA ALA A 205 -7.83 -4.92 7.20
C ALA A 205 -6.38 -5.01 6.67
N GLY A 206 -5.96 -4.00 5.91
CA GLY A 206 -4.71 -4.00 5.17
C GLY A 206 -4.76 -4.93 3.96
N SER A 207 -3.70 -4.90 3.16
CA SER A 207 -3.51 -5.89 2.11
C SER A 207 -3.16 -7.25 2.74
N PRO A 208 -3.49 -8.38 2.10
CA PRO A 208 -3.19 -9.69 2.64
C PRO A 208 -1.75 -10.14 2.32
N ASP A 209 -1.05 -9.43 1.43
CA ASP A 209 0.38 -9.61 1.13
C ASP A 209 1.13 -8.27 1.21
N ILE A 210 2.47 -8.32 1.23
CA ILE A 210 3.35 -7.14 1.22
C ILE A 210 3.43 -6.60 -0.22
N MET A 211 2.67 -5.53 -0.50
CA MET A 211 2.59 -4.98 -1.87
C MET A 211 3.74 -4.02 -2.17
N ARG A 212 4.31 -3.39 -1.13
CA ARG A 212 5.44 -2.47 -1.22
C ARG A 212 6.36 -2.60 0.00
N GLU A 213 7.61 -2.15 -0.15
CA GLU A 213 8.63 -2.19 0.91
C GLU A 213 8.25 -1.39 2.16
N GLU A 214 7.48 -0.30 2.03
CA GLU A 214 7.05 0.52 3.17
C GLU A 214 6.11 -0.23 4.12
N GLU A 215 5.54 -1.35 3.67
CA GLU A 215 4.63 -2.16 4.46
C GLU A 215 5.35 -3.20 5.33
N ILE A 216 6.66 -3.38 5.17
CA ILE A 216 7.43 -4.41 5.90
C ILE A 216 7.35 -4.17 7.41
N GLU A 217 7.60 -2.94 7.87
CA GLU A 217 7.52 -2.60 9.30
C GLU A 217 6.10 -2.80 9.84
N GLY A 218 5.09 -2.43 9.05
CA GLY A 218 3.68 -2.64 9.40
C GLY A 218 3.32 -4.13 9.50
N TYR A 219 3.84 -4.95 8.58
CA TYR A 219 3.70 -6.40 8.60
C TYR A 219 4.36 -7.02 9.83
N GLU A 220 5.60 -6.65 10.16
CA GLU A 220 6.31 -7.20 11.33
C GLU A 220 5.57 -6.90 12.65
N LYS A 221 4.93 -5.72 12.75
CA LYS A 221 4.19 -5.31 13.94
C LYS A 221 2.78 -5.93 14.04
N PHE A 222 2.05 -5.98 12.93
CA PHE A 222 0.61 -6.27 12.95
C PHE A 222 0.20 -7.52 12.19
N GLY A 223 1.13 -8.16 11.47
CA GLY A 223 0.86 -9.25 10.54
C GLY A 223 0.04 -8.81 9.32
N LYS A 224 -0.20 -9.76 8.41
CA LYS A 224 -1.06 -9.61 7.22
C LYS A 224 -2.17 -10.66 7.25
N GLY A 225 -3.26 -10.42 6.50
CA GLY A 225 -4.42 -11.32 6.43
C GLY A 225 -5.76 -10.59 6.54
N ALA A 226 -6.64 -11.03 7.43
CA ALA A 226 -8.01 -10.53 7.53
C ALA A 226 -8.45 -10.26 8.98
N TYR A 227 -9.64 -9.69 9.14
CA TYR A 227 -10.35 -9.64 10.42
C TYR A 227 -11.58 -10.55 10.41
N LEU A 228 -11.76 -11.32 11.48
CA LEU A 228 -12.99 -12.06 11.76
C LEU A 228 -13.85 -11.24 12.72
N ILE A 229 -15.06 -10.91 12.30
CA ILE A 229 -16.00 -10.06 13.02
C ILE A 229 -17.14 -10.94 13.56
N ASP A 230 -17.34 -10.91 14.87
CA ASP A 230 -18.45 -11.57 15.54
C ASP A 230 -19.53 -10.57 15.97
N PHE A 231 -20.72 -10.70 15.39
CA PHE A 231 -21.94 -9.98 15.81
C PHE A 231 -22.85 -10.84 16.69
N SER A 232 -22.27 -11.57 17.65
CA SER A 232 -23.00 -12.25 18.72
C SER A 232 -23.69 -11.27 19.68
N LYS A 233 -23.14 -10.04 19.80
CA LYS A 233 -23.73 -8.87 20.48
C LYS A 233 -24.16 -7.81 19.46
N ASP A 234 -24.76 -6.72 19.93
CA ASP A 234 -25.16 -5.59 19.08
C ASP A 234 -23.95 -4.84 18.49
N LEU A 235 -22.86 -4.75 19.25
CA LEU A 235 -21.57 -4.25 18.78
C LEU A 235 -20.64 -5.42 18.41
N PRO A 236 -19.79 -5.24 17.38
CA PRO A 236 -18.94 -6.30 16.89
C PRO A 236 -17.77 -6.60 17.84
N ILE A 237 -17.37 -7.88 17.91
CA ILE A 237 -16.11 -8.31 18.51
C ILE A 237 -15.15 -8.67 17.37
N LEU A 238 -13.95 -8.08 17.39
CA LEU A 238 -12.98 -8.20 16.29
C LEU A 238 -11.81 -9.11 16.67
N SER A 239 -11.61 -10.18 15.91
CA SER A 239 -10.47 -11.09 16.00
C SER A 239 -9.56 -10.95 14.77
N THR A 240 -8.25 -11.01 14.98
CA THR A 240 -7.26 -10.92 13.88
C THR A 240 -6.96 -12.31 13.34
N ILE A 241 -7.02 -12.47 12.01
CA ILE A 241 -6.60 -13.69 11.32
C ILE A 241 -5.27 -13.41 10.61
N ASN A 242 -4.19 -14.00 11.11
CA ASN A 242 -2.87 -13.90 10.48
C ASN A 242 -2.68 -15.02 9.46
N ILE A 243 -2.13 -14.65 8.31
CA ILE A 243 -1.66 -15.60 7.30
C ILE A 243 -0.16 -15.47 7.10
N THR A 244 0.44 -16.51 6.55
CA THR A 244 1.86 -16.51 6.21
C THR A 244 2.04 -15.89 4.83
N VAL A 245 2.92 -14.90 4.73
CA VAL A 245 3.29 -14.24 3.47
C VAL A 245 4.72 -14.59 3.11
N ARG A 246 5.11 -14.42 1.84
CA ARG A 246 6.51 -14.60 1.44
C ARG A 246 7.38 -13.63 2.26
N PRO A 247 8.42 -14.11 2.96
CA PRO A 247 9.24 -13.24 3.79
C PRO A 247 9.92 -12.15 2.95
N GLN A 248 9.85 -10.91 3.42
CA GLN A 248 10.61 -9.79 2.85
C GLN A 248 11.54 -9.26 3.94
N LYS A 249 12.85 -9.38 3.73
CA LYS A 249 13.87 -9.02 4.72
C LYS A 249 14.66 -7.81 4.25
N VAL A 250 14.84 -6.83 5.14
CA VAL A 250 15.79 -5.73 4.94
C VAL A 250 17.14 -6.17 5.51
N VAL A 251 18.20 -6.10 4.70
CA VAL A 251 19.55 -6.50 5.10
C VAL A 251 20.54 -5.41 4.74
N THR A 252 21.56 -5.22 5.57
CA THR A 252 22.63 -4.25 5.31
C THR A 252 23.89 -4.98 4.84
N ILE A 253 24.52 -4.48 3.78
CA ILE A 253 25.78 -4.99 3.23
C ILE A 253 26.79 -3.84 3.18
N ASN A 254 27.93 -4.03 3.84
CA ASN A 254 29.01 -3.08 3.83
C ASN A 254 29.99 -3.40 2.69
N THR A 255 30.23 -2.44 1.80
CA THR A 255 31.08 -2.65 0.62
C THR A 255 32.53 -3.00 0.98
N LYS A 256 33.01 -2.65 2.18
CA LYS A 256 34.36 -3.02 2.66
C LYS A 256 34.46 -4.50 3.02
N ASN A 257 33.35 -5.14 3.40
CA ASN A 257 33.29 -6.53 3.86
C ASN A 257 32.29 -7.38 3.07
N ILE A 258 31.97 -6.98 1.83
CA ILE A 258 30.85 -7.51 1.04
C ILE A 258 30.77 -9.05 1.03
N LYS A 259 31.89 -9.74 0.82
CA LYS A 259 31.94 -11.21 0.76
C LYS A 259 31.55 -11.85 2.09
N LYS A 260 31.98 -11.27 3.21
CA LYS A 260 31.68 -11.77 4.56
C LYS A 260 30.20 -11.56 4.88
N ASP A 261 29.65 -10.39 4.54
CA ASP A 261 28.25 -10.07 4.79
C ASP A 261 27.33 -10.97 3.97
N ILE A 262 27.67 -11.20 2.70
CA ILE A 262 26.92 -12.13 1.82
C ILE A 262 26.96 -13.56 2.37
N LEU A 263 28.11 -14.05 2.84
CA LEU A 263 28.20 -15.38 3.45
C LEU A 263 27.32 -15.46 4.71
N THR A 264 27.38 -14.46 5.58
CA THR A 264 26.56 -14.41 6.80
C THR A 264 25.07 -14.43 6.47
N ILE A 265 24.63 -13.64 5.49
CA ILE A 265 23.24 -13.62 5.02
C ILE A 265 22.86 -14.99 4.44
N ARG A 266 23.72 -15.59 3.60
CA ARG A 266 23.45 -16.92 3.03
C ARG A 266 23.27 -17.98 4.11
N ASP A 267 24.16 -18.02 5.09
CA ASP A 267 24.13 -19.00 6.16
C ASP A 267 22.85 -18.83 7.02
N ASP A 268 22.48 -17.59 7.38
CA ASP A 268 21.21 -17.29 8.07
C ASP A 268 20.00 -17.79 7.27
N LEU A 269 19.97 -17.52 5.96
CA LEU A 269 18.84 -17.91 5.12
C LEU A 269 18.75 -19.42 4.91
N ILE A 270 19.87 -20.12 4.80
CA ILE A 270 19.90 -21.59 4.66
C ILE A 270 19.41 -22.27 5.95
N GLU A 271 19.77 -21.72 7.12
CA GLU A 271 19.33 -22.26 8.40
C GLU A 271 17.81 -22.10 8.61
N HIS A 272 17.26 -20.94 8.22
CA HIS A 272 15.88 -20.57 8.48
C HIS A 272 14.88 -20.90 7.35
N ASN A 273 15.31 -21.02 6.09
CA ASN A 273 14.42 -21.26 4.94
C ASN A 273 14.64 -22.64 4.30
N LYS A 274 14.08 -23.68 4.91
CA LYS A 274 14.27 -25.08 4.48
C LYS A 274 13.44 -25.53 3.26
N SER A 275 12.60 -24.67 2.69
CA SER A 275 11.77 -25.02 1.52
C SER A 275 11.90 -23.99 0.40
N GLU A 276 12.04 -24.45 -0.85
CA GLU A 276 12.13 -23.58 -2.04
C GLU A 276 10.94 -22.61 -2.19
N ASN A 277 9.74 -23.01 -1.78
CA ASN A 277 8.55 -22.14 -1.85
C ASN A 277 8.64 -20.89 -0.95
N ASN A 278 9.57 -20.86 0.02
CA ASN A 278 9.71 -19.77 0.99
C ASN A 278 10.95 -18.90 0.80
N LYS A 279 11.63 -18.98 -0.37
CA LYS A 279 12.76 -18.08 -0.63
C LYS A 279 12.32 -16.60 -0.47
N PRO A 280 13.01 -15.80 0.36
CA PRO A 280 12.59 -14.44 0.68
C PRO A 280 12.87 -13.48 -0.47
N ILE A 281 12.29 -12.28 -0.37
CA ILE A 281 12.77 -11.11 -1.11
C ILE A 281 13.70 -10.31 -0.20
N LEU A 282 14.88 -9.94 -0.71
CA LEU A 282 15.86 -9.14 0.02
C LEU A 282 15.85 -7.69 -0.43
N HIS A 283 15.75 -6.79 0.54
CA HIS A 283 15.88 -5.34 0.39
C HIS A 283 17.23 -4.92 0.95
N ILE A 284 18.21 -4.74 0.06
CA ILE A 284 19.59 -4.52 0.46
C ILE A 284 19.83 -3.02 0.67
N ILE A 285 20.29 -2.67 1.87
CA ILE A 285 20.89 -1.37 2.18
C ILE A 285 22.39 -1.53 1.98
N VAL A 286 22.97 -0.75 1.08
CA VAL A 286 24.41 -0.80 0.80
C VAL A 286 25.06 0.38 1.51
N GLU A 287 26.08 0.10 2.33
CA GLU A 287 26.82 1.12 3.08
C GLU A 287 28.33 1.00 2.85
N GLY A 288 29.10 1.99 3.29
CA GLY A 288 30.56 2.00 3.19
C GLY A 288 31.07 2.87 2.05
N GLU A 289 32.02 2.36 1.26
CA GLU A 289 32.62 3.09 0.13
C GLU A 289 31.85 2.83 -1.17
N ARG A 290 31.70 3.89 -1.98
CA ARG A 290 31.00 3.82 -3.26
C ARG A 290 31.65 2.81 -4.19
N MET A 291 30.86 1.81 -4.60
CA MET A 291 31.28 0.78 -5.54
C MET A 291 30.61 1.00 -6.90
N ARG A 292 31.29 0.64 -7.99
CA ARG A 292 30.64 0.56 -9.30
C ARG A 292 29.48 -0.45 -9.26
N LYS A 293 28.32 -0.07 -9.80
CA LYS A 293 27.11 -0.90 -9.75
C LYS A 293 27.29 -2.28 -10.37
N ASP A 294 28.00 -2.40 -11.49
CA ASP A 294 28.24 -3.69 -12.13
C ASP A 294 29.07 -4.65 -11.26
N LEU A 295 30.08 -4.12 -10.56
CA LEU A 295 30.87 -4.90 -9.60
C LEU A 295 30.02 -5.31 -8.39
N LEU A 296 29.22 -4.38 -7.86
CA LEU A 296 28.31 -4.67 -6.75
C LEU A 296 27.33 -5.79 -7.11
N TYR A 297 26.64 -5.69 -8.25
CA TYR A 297 25.72 -6.74 -8.69
C TYR A 297 26.41 -8.08 -8.93
N LYS A 298 27.66 -8.07 -9.42
CA LYS A 298 28.47 -9.29 -9.57
C LYS A 298 28.77 -9.94 -8.23
N GLU A 299 29.15 -9.16 -7.22
CA GLU A 299 29.41 -9.68 -5.87
C GLU A 299 28.12 -10.22 -5.22
N LEU A 300 26.95 -9.62 -5.51
CA LEU A 300 25.66 -10.04 -4.96
C LEU A 300 25.05 -11.30 -5.62
N LEU A 301 25.57 -11.75 -6.77
CA LEU A 301 25.06 -12.94 -7.49
C LEU A 301 24.85 -14.19 -6.62
N PRO A 302 25.71 -14.51 -5.63
CA PRO A 302 25.52 -15.64 -4.73
C PRO A 302 24.18 -15.59 -3.94
N LEU A 303 23.52 -14.45 -3.80
CA LEU A 303 22.24 -14.37 -3.10
C LEU A 303 21.08 -15.01 -3.87
N ASN A 304 21.20 -15.20 -5.20
CA ASN A 304 20.18 -15.85 -6.02
C ASN A 304 19.90 -17.31 -5.61
N ASP A 305 20.88 -17.97 -4.98
CA ASP A 305 20.72 -19.35 -4.51
C ASP A 305 19.71 -19.43 -3.35
N VAL A 306 19.68 -18.40 -2.50
CA VAL A 306 19.00 -18.41 -1.20
C VAL A 306 17.81 -17.45 -1.12
N ALA A 307 17.70 -16.48 -2.02
CA ALA A 307 16.60 -15.54 -2.12
C ALA A 307 15.89 -15.70 -3.46
N LEU A 308 14.58 -15.42 -3.49
CA LEU A 308 13.81 -15.42 -4.73
C LEU A 308 14.20 -14.22 -5.59
N TYR A 309 14.44 -13.09 -4.92
CA TYR A 309 14.81 -11.84 -5.55
C TYR A 309 15.54 -10.97 -4.54
N TYR A 310 16.43 -10.12 -5.04
CA TYR A 310 17.02 -9.05 -4.25
C TYR A 310 17.06 -7.75 -5.04
N ARG A 311 16.98 -6.62 -4.33
CA ARG A 311 17.18 -5.29 -4.90
C ARG A 311 18.01 -4.44 -3.97
N ILE A 312 18.67 -3.44 -4.53
CA ILE A 312 19.22 -2.34 -3.75
C ILE A 312 18.03 -1.45 -3.35
N TYR A 313 17.69 -1.47 -2.08
CA TYR A 313 16.64 -0.65 -1.49
C TYR A 313 17.16 0.75 -1.17
N LYS A 314 18.34 0.84 -0.55
CA LYS A 314 19.03 2.10 -0.24
C LYS A 314 20.52 1.97 -0.55
N ASP A 315 21.09 3.05 -1.09
CA ASP A 315 22.53 3.20 -1.29
C ASP A 315 23.00 4.34 -0.39
N GLU A 316 23.57 3.97 0.75
CA GLU A 316 24.14 4.84 1.77
C GLU A 316 25.67 4.87 1.66
N THR A 317 26.23 4.46 0.51
CA THR A 317 27.68 4.52 0.29
C THR A 317 28.17 5.96 0.18
N THR A 318 29.37 6.19 0.68
CA THR A 318 30.05 7.47 0.64
C THR A 318 31.17 7.43 -0.39
N GLN A 319 31.37 8.53 -1.09
CA GLN A 319 32.52 8.71 -1.98
C GLN A 319 33.47 9.68 -1.30
N THR A 320 34.61 9.19 -0.84
CA THR A 320 35.74 10.07 -0.48
C THR A 320 36.37 10.56 -1.78
N VAL A 321 35.93 11.72 -2.24
CA VAL A 321 36.69 12.56 -3.18
C VAL A 321 37.46 13.52 -2.29
N ASP A 322 38.80 13.50 -2.38
CA ASP A 322 39.75 14.41 -1.71
C ASP A 322 39.14 15.32 -0.62
N ASN A 323 39.10 14.84 0.62
CA ASN A 323 38.76 15.60 1.85
C ASN A 323 37.40 16.35 1.89
N LEU A 324 36.37 15.94 1.14
CA LEU A 324 35.00 16.43 1.35
C LEU A 324 34.07 15.30 1.78
N SER A 325 33.82 15.18 3.08
CA SER A 325 32.73 14.39 3.63
C SER A 325 31.44 15.23 3.61
N TYR A 326 30.40 14.73 2.95
CA TYR A 326 29.11 15.41 2.87
C TYR A 326 28.06 14.65 3.67
N THR A 327 27.35 15.36 4.55
CA THR A 327 26.13 14.88 5.22
C THR A 327 24.98 15.78 4.78
N LEU A 328 24.03 15.22 4.00
CA LEU A 328 22.76 15.88 3.67
C LEU A 328 21.98 16.09 4.98
N PRO A 329 21.66 17.34 5.38
CA PRO A 329 20.78 17.58 6.51
C PRO A 329 19.39 17.01 6.19
N ARG A 330 18.89 16.11 7.04
CA ARG A 330 17.60 15.41 6.82
C ARG A 330 16.37 16.34 6.93
N ASP A 331 16.52 17.52 7.53
CA ASP A 331 15.41 18.43 7.86
C ASP A 331 15.48 19.81 7.18
N LYS A 332 16.30 19.98 6.14
CA LYS A 332 16.36 21.25 5.38
C LYS A 332 15.80 21.06 3.98
N GLY A 333 14.84 21.91 3.59
CA GLY A 333 14.32 21.92 2.22
C GLY A 333 15.43 22.11 1.17
N LEU A 334 15.21 21.59 -0.04
CA LEU A 334 16.18 21.57 -1.15
C LEU A 334 16.84 22.95 -1.39
N ASP A 335 16.05 24.02 -1.29
CA ASP A 335 16.51 25.41 -1.41
C ASP A 335 17.62 25.78 -0.42
N LYS A 336 17.48 25.37 0.85
CA LYS A 336 18.50 25.62 1.88
C LYS A 336 19.77 24.81 1.63
N ILE A 337 19.62 23.60 1.09
CA ILE A 337 20.76 22.75 0.74
C ILE A 337 21.57 23.41 -0.39
N ILE A 338 20.89 23.94 -1.41
CA ILE A 338 21.51 24.65 -2.53
C ILE A 338 22.20 25.94 -2.04
N ILE A 339 21.54 26.75 -1.22
CA ILE A 339 22.13 27.99 -0.66
C ILE A 339 23.36 27.66 0.21
N GLU A 340 23.27 26.66 1.09
CA GLU A 340 24.39 26.23 1.93
C GLU A 340 25.57 25.71 1.09
N TYR A 341 25.30 25.02 -0.02
CA TYR A 341 26.33 24.59 -0.96
C TYR A 341 27.05 25.79 -1.61
N LEU A 342 26.28 26.70 -2.20
CA LEU A 342 26.79 27.86 -2.93
C LEU A 342 27.58 28.82 -2.03
N THR A 343 27.10 29.06 -0.81
CA THR A 343 27.75 29.98 0.14
C THR A 343 28.99 29.39 0.79
N LYS A 344 28.90 28.14 1.28
CA LYS A 344 29.95 27.56 2.11
C LYS A 344 31.09 26.95 1.30
N TYR A 345 30.81 26.45 0.10
CA TYR A 345 31.79 25.68 -0.69
C TYR A 345 32.21 26.41 -1.97
N GLU A 346 31.26 26.97 -2.71
CA GLU A 346 31.56 27.77 -3.91
C GLU A 346 31.93 29.23 -3.60
N LYS A 347 31.83 29.62 -2.31
CA LYS A 347 32.18 30.95 -1.78
C LYS A 347 31.40 32.12 -2.40
N PHE A 348 30.19 31.86 -2.90
CA PHE A 348 29.25 32.92 -3.24
C PHE A 348 28.77 33.64 -1.98
N SER A 349 28.48 34.93 -2.10
CA SER A 349 27.70 35.64 -1.09
C SER A 349 26.28 35.07 -0.99
N GLU A 350 25.60 35.32 0.13
CA GLU A 350 24.23 34.86 0.34
C GLU A 350 23.27 35.45 -0.71
N ASP A 351 23.51 36.69 -1.14
CA ASP A 351 22.74 37.35 -2.20
C ASP A 351 22.94 36.68 -3.57
N GLU A 352 24.18 36.35 -3.94
CA GLU A 352 24.50 35.62 -5.17
C GLU A 352 23.91 34.21 -5.16
N ALA A 353 24.00 33.51 -4.04
CA ALA A 353 23.42 32.17 -3.89
C ALA A 353 21.88 32.18 -4.05
N ASN A 354 21.21 33.21 -3.55
CA ASN A 354 19.77 33.39 -3.73
C ASN A 354 19.39 33.73 -5.17
N LEU A 355 20.19 34.55 -5.87
CA LEU A 355 19.99 34.85 -7.28
C LEU A 355 20.15 33.59 -8.16
N ILE A 356 21.18 32.78 -7.90
CA ILE A 356 21.39 31.49 -8.58
C ILE A 356 20.22 30.54 -8.34
N LEU A 357 19.72 30.45 -7.09
CA LEU A 357 18.56 29.62 -6.78
C LEU A 357 17.29 30.10 -7.51
N GLN A 358 17.10 31.42 -7.63
CA GLN A 358 16.00 31.98 -8.42
C GLN A 358 16.13 31.64 -9.91
N MET A 359 17.34 31.64 -10.48
CA MET A 359 17.54 31.20 -11.87
C MET A 359 17.15 29.73 -12.05
N ILE A 360 17.60 28.85 -11.16
CA ILE A 360 17.29 27.41 -11.19
C ILE A 360 15.77 27.16 -11.17
N LYS A 361 15.02 27.97 -10.39
CA LYS A 361 13.56 27.85 -10.31
C LYS A 361 12.81 28.40 -11.52
N ASN A 362 13.42 29.31 -12.27
CA ASN A 362 12.79 30.00 -13.40
C ASN A 362 13.42 29.61 -14.74
N VAL A 363 14.08 28.45 -14.83
CA VAL A 363 14.79 27.97 -16.04
C VAL A 363 13.91 27.94 -17.29
N GLU A 364 12.58 27.85 -17.16
CA GLU A 364 11.66 27.85 -18.30
C GLU A 364 11.37 29.26 -18.87
N SER A 365 11.86 30.34 -18.24
CA SER A 365 11.67 31.72 -18.69
C SER A 365 13.00 32.42 -18.94
N ASP A 366 13.45 32.38 -20.20
CA ASP A 366 14.71 32.97 -20.65
C ASP A 366 14.80 34.48 -20.32
N GLU A 367 13.69 35.22 -20.38
CA GLU A 367 13.66 36.65 -20.02
C GLU A 367 14.02 36.87 -18.54
N ILE A 368 13.44 36.08 -17.64
CA ILE A 368 13.67 36.18 -16.19
C ILE A 368 15.09 35.74 -15.86
N VAL A 369 15.56 34.64 -16.46
CA VAL A 369 16.93 34.14 -16.28
C VAL A 369 17.96 35.18 -16.74
N ASN A 370 17.72 35.84 -17.87
CA ASN A 370 18.59 36.89 -18.38
C ASN A 370 18.61 38.15 -17.50
N GLU A 371 17.47 38.54 -16.91
CA GLU A 371 17.43 39.66 -15.95
C GLU A 371 18.24 39.34 -14.68
N ILE A 372 18.16 38.10 -14.20
CA ILE A 372 18.91 37.67 -13.02
C ILE A 372 20.41 37.56 -13.32
N LEU A 373 20.79 37.08 -14.51
CA LEU A 373 22.20 37.08 -14.98
C LEU A 373 22.79 38.48 -15.03
N LYS A 374 22.01 39.48 -15.43
CA LYS A 374 22.44 40.90 -15.42
C LYS A 374 22.74 41.37 -14.00
N LYS A 375 21.91 40.99 -13.02
CA LYS A 375 22.13 41.32 -11.60
C LYS A 375 23.38 40.64 -11.03
N LEU A 376 23.67 39.41 -11.44
CA LEU A 376 24.85 38.64 -11.01
C LEU A 376 26.16 39.13 -11.63
N THR A 377 26.16 39.47 -12.92
CA THR A 377 27.39 39.78 -13.67
C THR A 377 27.70 41.27 -13.75
N GLY A 378 26.72 42.14 -13.51
CA GLY A 378 26.88 43.60 -13.63
C GLY A 378 27.07 44.09 -15.07
N VAL A 379 26.90 43.22 -16.07
CA VAL A 379 27.09 43.52 -17.49
C VAL A 379 25.75 43.42 -18.22
N ASN A 380 25.46 44.37 -19.12
CA ASN A 380 24.32 44.25 -20.03
C ASN A 380 24.61 43.19 -21.09
N LEU A 381 24.02 42.01 -20.91
CA LEU A 381 23.91 40.95 -21.93
C LEU A 381 22.82 41.28 -22.97
#